data_AF-A0A4R7VR28-F1
#
_entry.id   AF-A0A4R7VR28-F1
#
_cell.length_a   1.000
_cell.length_b   1.000
_cell.length_c   1.000
_cell.angle_alpha   90.00
_cell.angle_beta   90.00
_cell.angle_gamma   90.00
#
_symmetry.space_group_name_H-M   'P 1'
#
loop_
_entity.id
_entity.type
_entity.pdbx_description
1 polymer ?
#
loop_
_entity_poly.entity_id
_entity_poly.type
_entity_poly.pdbx_seq_one_letter_code
_entity_poly.pdbx_strand_id
1 'polypeptide(L)'
;MAGPALAGPRDQPGWSRTTTGPEAVFGVRLSEVFGWHRHHFDRLVHFAYGLCATMVPRLGAVRSLEVVAATSALYELFEWGVAVVLAPGMAEAYNGQQGDVRDAHKDMTMAPLGAVAAVLALGCRRGPGRVATEQAQGPRPTV
;
A
#
# COMPACT_ATOMS: atom_id res chain seq x y z
N MET A 1 -3.49 -28.06 -59.97
CA MET A 1 -4.82 -27.86 -59.34
C MET A 1 -4.60 -27.01 -58.09
N ALA A 2 -4.62 -25.68 -58.25
CA ALA A 2 -4.45 -24.71 -57.16
C ALA A 2 -5.84 -24.21 -56.74
N GLY A 3 -6.18 -24.34 -55.45
CA GLY A 3 -7.43 -23.84 -54.87
C GLY A 3 -7.36 -22.32 -54.63
N PRO A 4 -8.52 -21.61 -54.57
CA PRO A 4 -8.53 -20.16 -54.60
C PRO A 4 -8.14 -19.56 -53.24
N ALA A 5 -7.29 -18.54 -53.30
CA ALA A 5 -7.09 -17.57 -52.23
C ALA A 5 -8.35 -16.70 -52.09
N LEU A 6 -8.93 -16.68 -50.88
CA LEU A 6 -9.94 -15.69 -50.50
C LEU A 6 -9.35 -14.78 -49.40
N ALA A 7 -9.15 -13.54 -49.79
CA ALA A 7 -8.81 -12.41 -48.95
C ALA A 7 -10.03 -11.91 -48.16
N GLY A 8 -9.76 -11.36 -46.97
CA GLY A 8 -10.71 -10.57 -46.19
C GLY A 8 -10.29 -10.48 -44.71
N PRO A 9 -9.98 -9.29 -44.18
CA PRO A 9 -9.64 -9.13 -42.77
C PRO A 9 -10.89 -9.40 -41.93
N ARG A 10 -10.79 -10.31 -40.95
CA ARG A 10 -11.86 -10.47 -39.97
C ARG A 10 -11.74 -9.35 -38.95
N ASP A 11 -12.70 -8.46 -39.04
CA ASP A 11 -13.02 -7.43 -38.07
C ASP A 11 -13.25 -8.08 -36.70
N GLN A 12 -12.22 -8.11 -35.87
CA GLN A 12 -12.37 -8.37 -34.43
C GLN A 12 -12.85 -7.05 -33.82
N PRO A 13 -14.06 -6.96 -33.27
CA PRO A 13 -14.52 -5.75 -32.60
C PRO A 13 -13.56 -5.46 -31.44
N GLY A 14 -12.91 -4.30 -31.50
CA GLY A 14 -11.99 -3.84 -30.49
C GLY A 14 -12.69 -3.79 -29.14
N TRP A 15 -12.35 -4.72 -28.26
CA TRP A 15 -12.62 -4.58 -26.84
C TRP A 15 -11.66 -3.51 -26.33
N SER A 16 -12.14 -2.28 -26.48
CA SER A 16 -11.61 -1.06 -25.91
C SER A 16 -11.15 -1.32 -24.50
N ARG A 17 -9.86 -1.04 -24.25
CA ARG A 17 -9.27 -0.70 -22.95
C ARG A 17 -10.33 -0.21 -21.98
N THR A 18 -10.86 -1.10 -21.15
CA THR A 18 -11.75 -0.74 -20.05
C THR A 18 -10.87 -0.18 -18.95
N THR A 19 -10.63 1.13 -19.04
CA THR A 19 -9.93 1.97 -18.06
C THR A 19 -10.78 2.08 -16.80
N THR A 20 -10.77 1.05 -15.96
CA THR A 20 -11.36 1.07 -14.61
C THR A 20 -10.25 1.26 -13.58
N GLY A 21 -9.72 2.48 -13.53
CA GLY A 21 -8.78 2.97 -12.53
C GLY A 21 -8.91 4.49 -12.39
N PRO A 22 -8.12 5.16 -11.52
CA PRO A 22 -8.17 6.62 -11.29
C PRO A 22 -7.90 7.50 -12.54
N GLU A 23 -7.69 6.87 -13.69
CA GLU A 23 -7.59 7.44 -15.04
C GLU A 23 -8.75 8.39 -15.37
N ALA A 24 -9.93 8.20 -14.78
CA ALA A 24 -11.13 8.99 -15.04
C ALA A 24 -11.09 10.44 -14.51
N VAL A 25 -10.18 10.79 -13.60
CA VAL A 25 -10.25 12.09 -12.90
C VAL A 25 -9.24 13.12 -13.41
N PHE A 26 -8.07 12.70 -13.92
CA PHE A 26 -7.00 13.65 -14.30
C PHE A 26 -6.36 13.41 -15.67
N GLY A 27 -6.74 12.37 -16.43
CA GLY A 27 -6.25 12.13 -17.79
C GLY A 27 -4.74 11.91 -17.92
N VAL A 28 -4.03 11.76 -16.80
CA VAL A 28 -2.58 11.64 -16.74
C VAL A 28 -2.22 10.53 -15.77
N ARG A 29 -1.44 9.55 -16.24
CA ARG A 29 -0.86 8.53 -15.35
C ARG A 29 0.28 9.16 -14.57
N LEU A 30 0.19 9.16 -13.23
CA LEU A 30 1.29 9.64 -12.37
C LEU A 30 2.63 8.94 -12.70
N SER A 31 2.57 7.66 -13.05
CA SER A 31 3.73 6.89 -13.53
C SER A 31 4.37 7.47 -14.80
N GLU A 32 3.57 8.05 -15.70
CA GLU A 32 4.05 8.63 -16.96
C GLU A 32 4.65 10.02 -16.76
N VAL A 33 4.14 10.78 -15.79
CA VAL A 33 4.70 12.12 -15.44
C VAL A 33 6.06 12.00 -14.76
N PHE A 34 6.18 11.04 -13.84
CA PHE A 34 7.40 10.88 -13.03
C PHE A 34 8.33 9.77 -13.55
N GLY A 35 7.96 9.07 -14.63
CA GLY A 35 8.71 7.92 -15.16
C GLY A 35 8.81 6.76 -14.15
N TRP A 36 7.88 6.67 -13.20
CA TRP A 36 7.96 5.71 -12.12
C TRP A 36 7.58 4.30 -12.60
N HIS A 37 8.45 3.36 -12.25
CA HIS A 37 8.14 1.93 -12.32
C HIS A 37 7.05 1.58 -11.29
N ARG A 38 6.17 0.62 -11.61
CA ARG A 38 5.01 0.26 -10.77
C ARG A 38 5.39 -0.09 -9.33
N HIS A 39 6.51 -0.78 -9.13
CA HIS A 39 7.09 -1.04 -7.80
C HIS A 39 7.27 0.20 -6.91
N HIS A 40 7.54 1.38 -7.47
CA HIS A 40 7.64 2.61 -6.68
C HIS A 40 6.27 3.14 -6.23
N PHE A 41 5.24 2.90 -7.05
CA PHE A 41 3.88 3.25 -6.72
C PHE A 41 3.34 2.35 -5.60
N ASP A 42 3.59 1.04 -5.67
CA ASP A 42 3.17 0.09 -4.63
C ASP A 42 3.78 0.47 -3.28
N ARG A 43 5.08 0.78 -3.23
CA ARG A 43 5.75 1.32 -2.03
C ARG A 43 5.09 2.57 -1.46
N LEU A 44 4.67 3.49 -2.33
CA LEU A 44 3.96 4.70 -1.91
C LEU A 44 2.60 4.35 -1.31
N VAL A 45 1.87 3.40 -1.91
CA VAL A 45 0.59 2.91 -1.40
C VAL A 45 0.77 2.23 -0.04
N HIS A 46 1.77 1.37 0.14
CA HIS A 46 2.07 0.74 1.43
C HIS A 46 2.41 1.78 2.51
N PHE A 47 3.23 2.77 2.17
CA PHE A 47 3.53 3.87 3.09
C PHE A 47 2.28 4.66 3.47
N ALA A 48 1.47 5.05 2.48
CA ALA A 48 0.22 5.78 2.70
C ALA A 48 -0.78 4.96 3.52
N TYR A 49 -0.86 3.65 3.27
CA TYR A 49 -1.66 2.72 4.04
C TYR A 49 -1.25 2.75 5.51
N GLY A 50 0.03 2.56 5.84
CA GLY A 50 0.51 2.59 7.22
C GLY A 50 0.27 3.93 7.92
N LEU A 51 0.47 5.03 7.18
CA LEU A 51 0.20 6.39 7.66
C LEU A 51 -1.28 6.57 8.04
N CYS A 52 -2.20 6.25 7.14
CA CYS A 52 -3.65 6.42 7.35
C CYS A 52 -4.21 5.41 8.36
N ALA A 53 -3.83 4.13 8.24
CA ALA A 53 -4.29 3.06 9.12
C ALA A 53 -3.84 3.24 10.57
N THR A 54 -2.81 4.04 10.83
CA THR A 54 -2.38 4.39 12.19
C THR A 54 -3.14 5.59 12.76
N MET A 55 -3.67 6.47 11.91
CA MET A 55 -4.40 7.68 12.33
C MET A 55 -5.87 7.41 12.69
N VAL A 56 -6.50 6.41 12.06
CA VAL A 56 -7.94 6.12 12.24
C VAL A 56 -8.23 5.39 13.57
N PRO A 57 -7.56 4.29 13.92
CA PRO A 57 -7.80 3.55 15.15
C PRO A 57 -7.05 4.18 16.33
N ARG A 58 -7.68 4.28 17.51
CA ARG A 58 -7.02 4.70 18.75
C ARG A 58 -6.35 3.53 19.48
N LEU A 59 -5.63 2.68 18.74
CA LEU A 59 -5.04 1.44 19.29
C LEU A 59 -3.77 1.68 20.14
N GLY A 60 -3.24 2.91 20.16
CA GLY A 60 -1.95 3.21 20.80
C GLY A 60 -0.78 2.84 19.90
N ALA A 61 0.37 3.50 20.09
CA ALA A 61 1.48 3.47 19.12
C ALA A 61 1.99 2.07 18.78
N VAL A 62 2.27 1.25 19.81
CA VAL A 62 2.80 -0.12 19.63
C VAL A 62 1.79 -1.00 18.91
N ARG A 63 0.52 -0.99 19.34
CA ARG A 63 -0.50 -1.85 18.75
C ARG A 63 -0.83 -1.45 17.31
N SER A 64 -0.81 -0.16 16.99
CA SER A 64 -0.95 0.30 15.60
C SER A 64 0.18 -0.23 14.72
N LEU A 65 1.43 -0.19 15.21
CA LEU A 65 2.58 -0.74 14.48
C LEU A 65 2.45 -2.25 14.26
N GLU A 66 2.08 -3.01 15.29
CA GLU A 66 1.86 -4.46 15.18
C GLU A 66 0.79 -4.80 14.14
N VAL A 67 -0.36 -4.11 14.20
CA VAL A 67 -1.47 -4.37 13.27
C VAL A 67 -1.06 -4.03 11.84
N VAL A 68 -0.48 -2.86 11.60
CA VAL A 68 -0.05 -2.44 10.25
C VAL A 68 1.01 -3.37 9.69
N ALA A 69 2.00 -3.78 10.49
CA ALA A 69 3.02 -4.73 10.06
C ALA A 69 2.41 -6.09 9.71
N ALA A 70 1.53 -6.61 10.56
CA ALA A 70 0.89 -7.90 10.35
C ALA A 70 -0.02 -7.92 9.11
N THR A 71 -0.85 -6.90 8.93
CA THR A 71 -1.75 -6.81 7.78
C THR A 71 -1.01 -6.54 6.47
N SER A 72 0.05 -5.72 6.49
CA SER A 72 0.90 -5.52 5.31
C SER A 72 1.61 -6.81 4.91
N ALA A 73 2.19 -7.54 5.87
CA ALA A 73 2.83 -8.82 5.60
C ALA A 73 1.82 -9.87 5.09
N LEU A 74 0.60 -9.89 5.63
CA LEU A 74 -0.45 -10.80 5.18
C LEU A 74 -0.88 -10.52 3.73
N TYR A 75 -0.97 -9.23 3.36
CA TYR A 75 -1.28 -8.84 1.97
C TYR A 75 -0.18 -9.30 1.00
N GLU A 76 1.09 -9.07 1.34
CA GLU A 76 2.21 -9.55 0.52
C GLU A 76 2.26 -11.07 0.40
N LEU A 77 1.94 -11.78 1.49
CA LEU A 77 1.90 -13.24 1.48
C LEU A 77 0.76 -13.77 0.60
N PHE A 78 -0.36 -13.04 0.53
CA PHE A 78 -1.44 -13.33 -0.40
C PHE A 78 -0.98 -13.13 -1.86
N GLU A 79 -0.33 -12.02 -2.19
CA GLU A 79 0.18 -11.79 -3.55
C GLU A 79 1.26 -12.80 -3.95
N TRP A 80 2.12 -13.19 -3.01
CA TRP A 80 3.06 -14.29 -3.21
C TRP A 80 2.33 -15.62 -3.46
N GLY A 81 1.26 -15.92 -2.72
CA GLY A 81 0.43 -17.09 -2.95
C GLY A 81 -0.18 -17.12 -4.36
N VAL A 82 -0.66 -15.97 -4.85
CA VAL A 82 -1.14 -15.82 -6.23
C VAL A 82 -0.03 -16.12 -7.24
N ALA A 83 1.18 -15.63 -7.00
CA ALA A 83 2.33 -15.85 -7.87
C ALA A 83 2.76 -17.33 -7.94
N VAL A 84 2.58 -18.09 -6.85
CA VAL A 84 2.89 -19.52 -6.80
C VAL A 84 1.81 -20.37 -7.48
N VAL A 85 0.54 -19.97 -7.40
CA VAL A 85 -0.59 -20.76 -7.90
C VAL A 85 -0.88 -20.50 -9.38
N LEU A 86 -0.71 -19.26 -9.86
CA LEU A 86 -1.00 -18.90 -11.24
C LEU A 86 0.17 -19.18 -12.19
N ALA A 87 -0.15 -19.41 -13.47
CA ALA A 87 0.87 -19.41 -14.52
C ALA A 87 1.56 -18.03 -14.60
N PRO A 88 2.86 -17.95 -14.95
CA PRO A 88 3.64 -16.70 -14.86
C PRO A 88 2.97 -15.48 -15.52
N GLY A 89 2.49 -15.61 -16.76
CA GLY A 89 1.82 -14.50 -17.46
C GLY A 89 0.48 -14.08 -16.85
N MET A 90 -0.20 -14.97 -16.11
CA MET A 90 -1.43 -14.64 -15.39
C MET A 90 -1.14 -13.97 -14.05
N ALA A 91 -0.09 -14.40 -13.35
CA ALA A 91 0.39 -13.74 -12.13
C ALA A 91 0.87 -12.32 -12.42
N GLU A 92 1.65 -12.14 -13.48
CA GLU A 92 2.10 -10.83 -13.96
C GLU A 92 0.91 -9.93 -14.35
N ALA A 93 -0.09 -10.47 -15.04
CA ALA A 93 -1.28 -9.70 -15.40
C ALA A 93 -2.14 -9.31 -14.18
N TYR A 94 -2.24 -10.18 -13.18
CA TYR A 94 -3.06 -9.96 -11.99
C TYR A 94 -2.38 -9.03 -10.97
N ASN A 95 -1.16 -9.35 -10.55
CA ASN A 95 -0.41 -8.56 -9.55
C ASN A 95 0.36 -7.38 -10.20
N GLY A 96 0.65 -7.42 -11.50
CA GLY A 96 1.55 -6.46 -12.14
C GLY A 96 3.02 -6.70 -11.83
N GLN A 97 3.40 -7.93 -11.49
CA GLN A 97 4.77 -8.33 -11.12
C GLN A 97 5.76 -8.12 -12.27
N GLN A 98 6.99 -7.73 -11.92
CA GLN A 98 8.05 -7.42 -12.90
C GLN A 98 9.37 -8.15 -12.55
N GLY A 99 9.26 -9.26 -11.81
CA GLY A 99 10.37 -10.18 -11.55
C GLY A 99 11.31 -9.81 -10.38
N ASP A 100 11.07 -8.73 -9.64
CA ASP A 100 11.84 -8.43 -8.43
C ASP A 100 11.36 -9.29 -7.24
N VAL A 101 12.13 -10.34 -6.92
CA VAL A 101 11.87 -11.25 -5.81
C VAL A 101 11.87 -10.54 -4.45
N ARG A 102 12.54 -9.38 -4.33
CA ARG A 102 12.61 -8.62 -3.07
C ARG A 102 11.53 -7.54 -2.96
N ASP A 103 10.62 -7.44 -3.92
CA ASP A 103 9.63 -6.36 -3.91
C ASP A 103 8.70 -6.45 -2.70
N ALA A 104 8.13 -7.64 -2.45
CA ALA A 104 7.31 -7.90 -1.29
C ALA A 104 7.99 -7.55 0.05
N HIS A 105 9.31 -7.77 0.17
CA HIS A 105 10.07 -7.37 1.35
C HIS A 105 10.16 -5.84 1.49
N LYS A 106 10.30 -5.11 0.38
CA LYS A 106 10.32 -3.64 0.40
C LYS A 106 8.93 -3.12 0.74
N ASP A 107 7.89 -3.66 0.14
CA ASP A 107 6.51 -3.21 0.32
C ASP A 107 6.03 -3.43 1.77
N MET A 108 6.30 -4.61 2.34
CA MET A 108 6.00 -4.88 3.75
C MET A 108 6.75 -3.96 4.73
N THR A 109 7.92 -3.41 4.35
CA THR A 109 8.66 -2.45 5.20
C THR A 109 8.14 -1.02 5.09
N MET A 110 7.56 -0.65 3.95
CA MET A 110 7.05 0.71 3.75
C MET A 110 5.84 1.02 4.63
N ALA A 111 4.97 0.04 4.89
CA ALA A 111 3.80 0.23 5.74
C ALA A 111 4.15 0.56 7.21
N PRO A 112 5.02 -0.20 7.92
CA PRO A 112 5.52 0.19 9.23
C PRO A 112 6.17 1.57 9.27
N LEU A 113 6.92 1.96 8.22
CA LEU A 113 7.52 3.30 8.15
C LEU A 113 6.45 4.41 8.10
N GLY A 114 5.38 4.21 7.34
CA GLY A 114 4.22 5.10 7.33
C GLY A 114 3.55 5.21 8.70
N ALA A 115 3.41 4.07 9.40
CA ALA A 115 2.86 4.03 10.75
C ALA A 115 3.76 4.76 11.77
N VAL A 116 5.08 4.58 11.72
CA VAL A 116 6.03 5.34 12.55
C VAL A 116 5.89 6.85 12.30
N ALA A 117 5.80 7.27 11.04
CA ALA A 117 5.60 8.68 10.70
C ALA A 117 4.30 9.24 11.30
N ALA A 118 3.19 8.47 11.27
CA ALA A 118 1.94 8.86 11.91
C ALA A 118 2.07 8.99 13.43
N VAL A 119 2.70 8.01 14.09
CA VAL A 119 2.93 8.03 15.55
C VAL A 119 3.74 9.26 15.95
N LEU A 120 4.83 9.55 15.24
CA LEU A 120 5.67 10.73 15.49
C LEU A 120 4.87 12.03 15.31
N ALA A 121 4.13 12.15 14.20
CA ALA A 121 3.29 13.32 13.94
C ALA A 121 2.22 13.53 15.03
N LEU A 122 1.59 12.45 15.52
CA LEU A 122 0.60 12.50 16.59
C LEU A 122 1.23 12.73 17.98
N GLY A 123 2.45 12.26 18.21
CA GLY A 123 3.21 12.47 19.44
C GLY A 123 3.68 13.92 19.57
N CYS A 124 4.23 14.50 18.50
CA CYS A 124 4.61 15.91 18.43
C CYS A 124 3.42 16.85 18.72
N ARG A 125 2.20 16.46 18.34
CA ARG A 125 0.97 17.23 18.62
C ARG A 125 0.50 17.17 20.08
N ARG A 126 0.94 16.20 20.88
CA ARG A 126 0.47 16.01 22.27
C ARG A 126 1.24 16.81 23.32
N GLY A 127 2.41 17.38 22.98
CA GLY A 127 3.20 18.24 23.87
C GLY A 127 3.70 17.56 25.18
N PRO A 128 4.76 18.07 25.83
CA PRO A 128 5.27 17.51 27.10
C PRO A 128 4.36 17.75 28.34
N GLY A 129 3.11 18.18 28.16
CA GLY A 129 2.28 18.67 29.26
C GLY A 129 1.31 17.62 29.80
N ARG A 130 1.74 16.78 30.76
CA ARG A 130 0.89 16.13 31.80
C ARG A 130 1.66 15.19 32.75
N VAL A 131 2.80 15.63 33.28
CA VAL A 131 3.51 14.93 34.39
C VAL A 131 3.62 15.81 35.65
N ALA A 132 2.84 16.90 35.74
CA ALA A 132 2.97 17.90 36.81
C ALA A 132 1.78 17.96 37.80
N THR A 133 0.93 16.94 37.87
CA THR A 133 -0.27 16.96 38.74
C THR A 133 -0.42 15.73 39.64
N GLU A 134 0.70 15.15 40.10
CA GLU A 134 0.66 14.17 41.20
C GLU A 134 1.55 14.57 42.40
N GLN A 135 2.45 15.55 42.23
CA GLN A 135 3.37 16.01 43.28
C GLN A 135 2.85 17.21 44.10
N ALA A 136 1.61 17.66 43.88
CA ALA A 136 1.03 18.80 44.60
C ALA A 136 0.15 18.40 45.80
N GLN A 137 -0.06 17.10 46.05
CA GLN A 137 -0.73 16.62 47.26
C GLN A 137 0.31 16.40 48.36
N GLY A 138 0.72 17.50 49.01
CA GLY A 138 1.57 17.43 50.20
C GLY A 138 0.93 16.61 51.33
N PRO A 139 1.72 16.13 52.32
CA PRO A 139 1.19 15.33 53.42
C PRO A 139 0.07 16.09 54.13
N ARG A 140 -1.10 15.45 54.27
CA ARG A 140 -2.18 16.03 55.10
C ARG A 140 -1.69 16.11 56.55
N PRO A 141 -1.87 17.24 57.25
CA PRO A 141 -1.61 17.29 58.68
C PRO A 141 -2.59 16.37 59.40
N THR A 142 -2.05 15.38 60.11
CA THR A 142 -2.79 14.61 61.10
C THR A 142 -2.99 15.49 62.33
N VAL A 143 -4.24 15.83 62.63
CA VAL A 143 -4.67 16.35 63.94
C VAL A 143 -4.99 15.15 64.84
#